data_AF-A0A974SAD2-F1
#
_entry.id   AF-A0A974SAD2-F1
#
_cell.length_a   1.000
_cell.length_b   1.000
_cell.length_c   1.000
_cell.angle_alpha   90.00
_cell.angle_beta   90.00
_cell.angle_gamma   90.00
#
_symmetry.space_group_name_H-M   'P 1'
#
loop_
_entity.id
_entity.type
_entity.pdbx_description
1 polymer ?
#
loop_
_entity_poly.entity_id
_entity_poly.type
_entity_poly.pdbx_seq_one_letter_code
_entity_poly.pdbx_strand_id
1 'polypeptide(L)'
;MTMKLVRDAKSLKTKALCSLRRGLSAFNSYEEDGRTTAVLLHLQHTCEMLIKAALVQKRVAIFDKKSATSLGFGKCLALAQAHCGVTPEEAGAMRAVDSLRDAEQHWFVVVAEQLLYMHAQALVTVIDTVLKRSFDDALINHLPTRVLPVSTTPPVNIEVLMDQEYAQITALLAPGRRARRGPGPHPCALGDGGAHC
;
A
#
# COMPACT_ATOMS: atom_id res chain seq x y z
N MET A 1 -27.76 -7.43 17.79
CA MET A 1 -27.25 -7.24 19.16
C MET A 1 -25.80 -6.78 19.01
N THR A 2 -25.50 -5.50 19.21
CA THR A 2 -24.19 -4.93 18.83
C THR A 2 -23.06 -5.51 19.68
N MET A 3 -21.99 -6.01 19.04
CA MET A 3 -20.83 -6.59 19.71
C MET A 3 -20.17 -5.60 20.68
N LYS A 4 -19.91 -6.02 21.92
CA LYS A 4 -19.14 -5.21 22.88
C LYS A 4 -17.64 -5.26 22.55
N LEU A 5 -17.06 -4.11 22.21
CA LEU A 5 -15.64 -4.01 21.86
C LEU A 5 -14.74 -3.89 23.08
N VAL A 6 -13.57 -4.53 23.00
CA VAL A 6 -12.45 -4.28 23.91
C VAL A 6 -12.00 -2.83 23.73
N ARG A 7 -11.68 -2.12 24.81
CA ARG A 7 -11.36 -0.69 24.80
C ARG A 7 -10.27 -0.34 23.76
N ASP A 8 -9.18 -1.09 23.77
CA ASP A 8 -8.06 -0.85 22.85
C ASP A 8 -8.42 -1.20 21.40
N ALA A 9 -9.19 -2.28 21.19
CA ALA A 9 -9.71 -2.63 19.87
C ALA A 9 -10.60 -1.51 19.30
N LYS A 10 -11.45 -0.88 20.13
CA LYS A 10 -12.27 0.28 19.73
C LYS A 10 -11.39 1.46 19.29
N SER A 11 -10.34 1.77 20.04
CA SER A 11 -9.41 2.86 19.71
C SER A 11 -8.68 2.59 18.39
N LEU A 12 -8.17 1.37 18.20
CA LEU A 12 -7.46 0.95 16.98
C LEU A 12 -8.39 0.94 15.76
N LYS A 13 -9.60 0.39 15.89
CA LYS A 13 -10.63 0.43 14.84
C LYS A 13 -10.95 1.86 14.43
N THR A 14 -11.11 2.77 15.40
CA THR A 14 -11.37 4.18 15.13
C THR A 14 -10.22 4.81 14.34
N LYS A 15 -8.97 4.56 14.73
CA LYS A 15 -7.78 5.02 13.98
C LYS A 15 -7.73 4.46 12.56
N ALA A 16 -8.05 3.18 12.38
CA ALA A 16 -8.13 2.56 11.06
C ALA A 16 -9.14 3.29 10.18
N LEU A 17 -10.36 3.50 10.67
CA LEU A 17 -11.43 4.19 9.92
C LEU A 17 -11.12 5.67 9.64
N CYS A 18 -10.45 6.37 10.56
CA CYS A 18 -9.95 7.72 10.31
C CYS A 18 -8.91 7.73 9.18
N SER A 19 -7.98 6.78 9.20
CA SER A 19 -6.94 6.66 8.18
C SER A 19 -7.54 6.31 6.83
N LEU A 20 -8.51 5.41 6.78
CA LEU A 20 -9.22 5.05 5.56
C LEU A 20 -9.88 6.28 4.92
N ARG A 21 -10.59 7.08 5.73
CA ARG A 21 -11.22 8.32 5.26
C ARG A 21 -10.19 9.30 4.69
N ARG A 22 -9.01 9.41 5.29
CA ARG A 22 -7.92 10.26 4.77
C ARG A 22 -7.35 9.72 3.47
N GLY A 23 -7.05 8.42 3.39
CA GLY A 23 -6.56 7.78 2.16
C GLY A 23 -7.56 7.93 1.01
N LEU A 24 -8.85 7.71 1.27
CA LEU A 24 -9.90 7.88 0.26
C LEU A 24 -10.17 9.36 -0.09
N SER A 25 -9.97 10.29 0.84
CA SER A 25 -10.03 11.73 0.53
C SER A 25 -8.90 12.11 -0.42
N ALA A 26 -7.67 11.67 -0.15
CA ALA A 26 -6.53 11.90 -1.03
C ALA A 26 -6.75 11.23 -2.39
N PHE A 27 -7.25 10.00 -2.41
CA PHE A 27 -7.51 9.26 -3.65
C PHE A 27 -8.47 10.03 -4.57
N ASN A 28 -9.55 10.56 -4.01
CA ASN A 28 -10.58 11.29 -4.75
C ASN A 28 -10.27 12.79 -4.92
N SER A 29 -9.10 13.25 -4.48
CA SER A 29 -8.68 14.64 -4.66
C SER A 29 -8.30 14.92 -6.12
N TYR A 30 -8.47 16.16 -6.56
CA TYR A 30 -7.93 16.65 -7.82
C TYR A 30 -6.48 17.13 -7.71
N GLU A 31 -5.95 17.20 -6.48
CA GLU A 31 -4.56 17.56 -6.22
C GLU A 31 -3.64 16.35 -6.49
N GLU A 32 -2.63 16.51 -7.34
CA GLU A 32 -1.70 15.43 -7.69
C GLU A 32 -0.44 15.40 -6.81
N ASP A 33 -0.01 16.55 -6.29
CA ASP A 33 1.22 16.66 -5.51
C ASP A 33 1.16 15.84 -4.23
N GLY A 34 1.98 14.79 -4.14
CA GLY A 34 2.03 13.88 -2.98
C GLY A 34 0.78 13.01 -2.81
N ARG A 35 -0.15 13.00 -3.78
CA ARG A 35 -1.41 12.24 -3.68
C ARG A 35 -1.17 10.75 -3.48
N THR A 36 -0.36 10.14 -4.34
CA THR A 36 -0.02 8.71 -4.28
C THR A 36 0.60 8.33 -2.95
N THR A 37 1.57 9.12 -2.46
CA THR A 37 2.18 8.95 -1.14
C THR A 37 1.13 8.95 -0.03
N ALA A 38 0.23 9.95 -0.04
CA ALA A 38 -0.81 10.10 0.98
C ALA A 38 -1.81 8.94 0.96
N VAL A 39 -2.23 8.50 -0.24
CA VAL A 39 -3.11 7.34 -0.42
C VAL A 39 -2.46 6.11 0.18
N LEU A 40 -1.26 5.74 -0.29
CA LEU A 40 -0.59 4.49 0.11
C LEU A 40 -0.28 4.46 1.60
N LEU A 41 0.22 5.57 2.16
CA LEU A 41 0.53 5.69 3.58
C LEU A 41 -0.74 5.48 4.44
N HIS A 42 -1.85 6.10 4.06
CA HIS A 42 -3.10 5.98 4.82
C HIS A 42 -3.79 4.63 4.63
N LEU A 43 -3.74 4.03 3.44
CA LEU A 43 -4.30 2.70 3.20
C LEU A 43 -3.51 1.62 3.95
N GLN A 44 -2.17 1.67 3.91
CA GLN A 44 -1.33 0.74 4.68
C GLN A 44 -1.59 0.88 6.20
N HIS A 45 -1.63 2.11 6.71
CA HIS A 45 -1.92 2.36 8.12
C HIS A 45 -3.33 1.89 8.53
N THR A 46 -4.30 1.98 7.61
CA THR A 46 -5.65 1.42 7.81
C THR A 46 -5.58 -0.09 8.03
N CYS A 47 -4.88 -0.83 7.16
CA CYS A 47 -4.71 -2.27 7.28
C CYS A 47 -4.09 -2.63 8.63
N GLU A 48 -2.98 -1.99 8.98
CA GLU A 48 -2.24 -2.29 10.20
C GLU A 48 -3.08 -2.06 11.45
N MET A 49 -3.77 -0.91 11.54
CA MET A 49 -4.62 -0.60 12.69
C MET A 49 -5.84 -1.52 12.77
N LEU A 50 -6.46 -1.87 11.64
CA LEU A 50 -7.64 -2.74 11.62
C LEU A 50 -7.30 -4.17 12.04
N ILE A 51 -6.18 -4.71 11.54
CA ILE A 51 -5.71 -6.04 11.93
C ILE A 51 -5.37 -6.06 13.43
N LYS A 52 -4.63 -5.05 13.91
CA LYS A 52 -4.31 -4.93 15.34
C LYS A 52 -5.58 -4.86 16.18
N ALA A 53 -6.59 -4.13 15.73
CA ALA A 53 -7.89 -4.08 16.40
C ALA A 53 -8.55 -5.46 16.46
N ALA A 54 -8.54 -6.23 15.36
CA ALA A 54 -9.15 -7.55 15.29
C ALA A 54 -8.44 -8.56 16.23
N LEU A 55 -7.10 -8.54 16.23
CA LEU A 55 -6.28 -9.36 17.13
C LEU A 55 -6.55 -9.04 18.60
N VAL A 56 -6.59 -7.76 18.96
CA VAL A 56 -6.90 -7.32 20.33
C VAL A 56 -8.32 -7.70 20.73
N GLN A 57 -9.29 -7.60 19.81
CA GLN A 57 -10.67 -8.04 20.05
C GLN A 57 -10.73 -9.55 20.33
N LYS A 58 -9.88 -10.34 19.67
CA LYS A 58 -9.69 -11.79 19.91
C LYS A 58 -8.74 -12.10 21.08
N ARG A 59 -8.30 -11.10 21.85
CA ARG A 59 -7.38 -11.23 22.99
C ARG A 59 -6.00 -11.81 22.63
N VAL A 60 -5.57 -11.65 21.37
CA VAL A 60 -4.22 -12.00 20.93
C VAL A 60 -3.26 -10.87 21.31
N ALA A 61 -2.13 -11.23 21.92
CA ALA A 61 -1.11 -10.26 22.32
C ALA A 61 -0.40 -9.67 21.10
N ILE A 62 -0.44 -8.35 20.96
CA ILE A 62 0.22 -7.61 19.86
C ILE A 62 1.33 -6.67 20.33
N PHE A 63 1.72 -6.74 21.60
CA PHE A 63 2.77 -5.90 22.18
C PHE A 63 4.02 -6.72 22.44
N ASP A 64 5.14 -6.27 21.91
CA ASP A 64 6.44 -6.87 22.17
C ASP A 64 7.09 -6.17 23.36
N LYS A 65 7.27 -6.93 24.45
CA LYS A 65 7.88 -6.43 25.69
C LYS A 65 9.35 -6.02 25.49
N LYS A 66 10.05 -6.59 24.50
CA LYS A 66 11.48 -6.30 24.27
C LYS A 66 11.68 -4.97 23.56
N SER A 67 10.91 -4.72 22.50
CA SER A 67 10.98 -3.47 21.74
C SER A 67 10.12 -2.35 22.33
N ALA A 68 9.33 -2.62 23.37
CA ALA A 68 8.37 -1.69 23.98
C ALA A 68 7.39 -1.07 22.96
N THR A 69 7.11 -1.78 21.87
CA THR A 69 6.22 -1.33 20.80
C THR A 69 5.28 -2.46 20.38
N SER A 70 4.22 -2.10 19.65
CA SER A 70 3.34 -3.09 19.03
C SER A 70 4.05 -3.81 17.88
N LEU A 71 3.72 -5.07 17.64
CA LEU A 71 4.20 -5.87 16.50
C LEU A 71 3.99 -5.12 15.18
N GLY A 72 4.94 -5.26 14.25
CA GLY A 72 4.84 -4.67 12.91
C GLY A 72 3.77 -5.34 12.05
N PHE A 73 3.39 -4.67 10.96
CA PHE A 73 2.32 -5.08 10.04
C PHE A 73 2.40 -6.56 9.62
N GLY A 74 3.54 -7.01 9.07
CA GLY A 74 3.68 -8.40 8.58
C GLY A 74 3.45 -9.47 9.65
N LYS A 75 3.94 -9.25 10.88
CA LYS A 75 3.71 -10.15 12.02
C LYS A 75 2.24 -10.16 12.43
N CYS A 76 1.61 -8.99 12.52
CA CYS A 76 0.18 -8.89 12.80
C CYS A 76 -0.66 -9.58 11.73
N LEU A 77 -0.32 -9.42 10.46
CA LEU A 77 -1.07 -10.05 9.37
C LEU A 77 -1.00 -11.58 9.45
N ALA A 78 0.17 -12.15 9.71
CA ALA A 78 0.33 -13.59 9.92
C ALA A 78 -0.52 -14.11 11.09
N LEU A 79 -0.51 -13.39 12.23
CA LEU A 79 -1.36 -13.72 13.38
C LEU A 79 -2.86 -13.61 13.04
N ALA A 80 -3.24 -12.66 12.20
CA ALA A 80 -4.64 -12.46 11.81
C ALA A 80 -5.15 -13.58 10.92
N GLN A 81 -4.30 -14.13 10.06
CA GLN A 81 -4.63 -15.34 9.30
C GLN A 81 -4.87 -16.53 10.24
N ALA A 82 -4.05 -16.67 11.29
CA ALA A 82 -4.19 -17.77 12.27
C ALA A 82 -5.39 -17.62 13.22
N HIS A 83 -5.75 -16.39 13.63
CA HIS A 83 -6.67 -16.18 14.76
C HIS A 83 -7.93 -15.38 14.42
N CYS A 84 -7.93 -14.61 13.33
CA CYS A 84 -9.02 -13.69 12.98
C CYS A 84 -9.77 -14.11 11.70
N GLY A 85 -9.41 -15.25 11.11
CA GLY A 85 -10.00 -15.76 9.87
C GLY A 85 -9.67 -14.92 8.64
N VAL A 86 -8.56 -14.18 8.66
CA VAL A 86 -8.09 -13.45 7.46
C VAL A 86 -7.64 -14.46 6.41
N THR A 87 -8.22 -14.39 5.21
CA THR A 87 -7.89 -15.35 4.15
C THR A 87 -6.54 -15.03 3.50
N PRO A 88 -5.90 -15.99 2.81
CA PRO A 88 -4.69 -15.73 2.04
C PRO A 88 -4.85 -14.61 1.00
N GLU A 89 -6.02 -14.51 0.39
CA GLU A 89 -6.36 -13.50 -0.63
C GLU A 89 -6.52 -12.11 0.00
N GLU A 90 -7.25 -12.02 1.12
CA GLU A 90 -7.37 -10.78 1.91
C GLU A 90 -5.98 -10.29 2.35
N ALA A 91 -5.14 -11.22 2.85
CA ALA A 91 -3.77 -10.91 3.25
C ALA A 91 -2.90 -10.51 2.04
N GLY A 92 -3.11 -11.11 0.88
CA GLY A 92 -2.45 -10.76 -0.38
C GLY A 92 -2.74 -9.33 -0.80
N ALA A 93 -4.02 -8.92 -0.77
CA ALA A 93 -4.43 -7.56 -1.09
C ALA A 93 -3.79 -6.52 -0.14
N MET A 94 -3.76 -6.81 1.17
CA MET A 94 -3.12 -5.91 2.13
C MET A 94 -1.59 -5.84 1.96
N ARG A 95 -0.94 -6.98 1.64
CA ARG A 95 0.50 -7.00 1.32
C ARG A 95 0.84 -6.22 0.05
N ALA A 96 -0.01 -6.29 -0.98
CA ALA A 96 0.22 -5.54 -2.20
C ALA A 96 0.28 -4.03 -1.94
N VAL A 97 -0.63 -3.50 -1.11
CA VAL A 97 -0.60 -2.09 -0.69
C VAL A 97 0.64 -1.75 0.13
N ASP A 98 1.05 -2.62 1.04
CA ASP A 98 2.28 -2.45 1.83
C ASP A 98 3.52 -2.40 0.93
N SER A 99 3.60 -3.30 -0.07
CA SER A 99 4.67 -3.30 -1.07
C SER A 99 4.66 -2.07 -1.97
N LEU A 100 3.50 -1.60 -2.41
CA LEU A 100 3.38 -0.36 -3.19
C LEU A 100 3.80 0.86 -2.37
N ARG A 101 3.39 0.92 -1.10
CA ARG A 101 3.78 1.97 -0.16
C ARG A 101 5.30 1.99 0.05
N ASP A 102 5.90 0.83 0.27
CA ASP A 102 7.35 0.70 0.42
C ASP A 102 8.09 1.14 -0.86
N ALA A 103 7.63 0.64 -2.01
CA ALA A 103 8.19 0.99 -3.32
C ALA A 103 8.08 2.49 -3.63
N GLU A 104 6.96 3.14 -3.34
CA GLU A 104 6.76 4.57 -3.58
C GLU A 104 7.64 5.44 -2.66
N GLN A 105 7.86 5.00 -1.41
CA GLN A 105 8.75 5.69 -0.48
C GLN A 105 10.25 5.49 -0.79
N HIS A 106 10.58 4.45 -1.56
CA HIS A 106 11.93 4.20 -2.03
C HIS A 106 12.10 4.79 -3.44
N TRP A 107 12.89 5.87 -3.57
CA TRP A 107 13.23 6.69 -4.76
C TRP A 107 12.83 6.17 -6.16
N PHE A 108 12.99 4.88 -6.47
CA PHE A 108 13.04 4.34 -7.81
C PHE A 108 11.71 3.94 -8.47
N VAL A 109 10.58 3.87 -7.75
CA VAL A 109 9.33 3.32 -8.31
C VAL A 109 8.20 4.35 -8.33
N VAL A 110 7.70 4.65 -9.54
CA VAL A 110 6.46 5.40 -9.74
C VAL A 110 5.31 4.39 -9.82
N VAL A 111 4.32 4.52 -8.93
CA VAL A 111 3.13 3.66 -8.96
C VAL A 111 2.17 4.14 -10.04
N ALA A 112 1.81 3.27 -10.97
CA ALA A 112 0.83 3.57 -12.00
C ALA A 112 -0.57 3.80 -11.40
N GLU A 113 -1.31 4.78 -11.91
CA GLU A 113 -2.65 5.13 -11.41
C GLU A 113 -3.61 3.93 -11.41
N GLN A 114 -3.53 3.11 -12.45
CA GLN A 114 -4.40 1.95 -12.60
C GLN A 114 -4.15 0.87 -11.55
N LEU A 115 -2.89 0.69 -11.14
CA LEU A 115 -2.50 -0.19 -10.03
C LEU A 115 -3.02 0.38 -8.71
N LEU A 116 -2.82 1.67 -8.47
CA LEU A 116 -3.31 2.36 -7.27
C LEU A 116 -4.83 2.19 -7.12
N TYR A 117 -5.57 2.41 -8.21
CA TYR A 117 -7.02 2.26 -8.27
C TYR A 117 -7.47 0.83 -7.93
N MET A 118 -6.87 -0.16 -8.59
CA MET A 118 -7.24 -1.57 -8.42
C MET A 118 -7.00 -2.04 -6.98
N HIS A 119 -5.83 -1.73 -6.42
CA HIS A 119 -5.50 -2.13 -5.05
C HIS A 119 -6.33 -1.37 -4.01
N ALA A 120 -6.65 -0.08 -4.24
CA ALA A 120 -7.56 0.66 -3.38
C ALA A 120 -8.97 0.05 -3.36
N GLN A 121 -9.51 -0.33 -4.53
CA GLN A 121 -10.81 -0.99 -4.63
C GLN A 121 -10.83 -2.35 -3.93
N ALA A 122 -9.84 -3.20 -4.20
CA ALA A 122 -9.71 -4.49 -3.53
C ALA A 122 -9.66 -4.32 -2.01
N LEU A 123 -8.91 -3.31 -1.54
CA LEU A 123 -8.76 -3.06 -0.11
C LEU A 123 -10.06 -2.60 0.56
N VAL A 124 -10.87 -1.77 -0.09
CA VAL A 124 -12.19 -1.36 0.43
C VAL A 124 -13.07 -2.59 0.71
N THR A 125 -13.11 -3.54 -0.22
CA THR A 125 -13.84 -4.81 -0.07
C THR A 125 -13.29 -5.65 1.09
N VAL A 126 -11.96 -5.78 1.18
CA VAL A 126 -11.32 -6.53 2.26
C VAL A 126 -11.60 -5.90 3.63
N ILE A 127 -11.54 -4.57 3.73
CA ILE A 127 -11.82 -3.84 4.97
C ILE A 127 -13.26 -4.07 5.43
N ASP A 128 -14.23 -4.00 4.52
CA ASP A 128 -15.64 -4.23 4.85
C ASP A 128 -15.87 -5.68 5.34
N THR A 129 -15.24 -6.66 4.71
CA THR A 129 -15.29 -8.07 5.15
C THR A 129 -14.69 -8.26 6.54
N VAL A 130 -13.52 -7.67 6.81
CA VAL A 130 -12.87 -7.73 8.13
C VAL A 130 -13.72 -7.02 9.18
N LEU A 131 -14.33 -5.88 8.85
CA LEU A 131 -15.23 -5.13 9.74
C LEU A 131 -16.43 -5.98 10.16
N LYS A 132 -17.09 -6.60 9.19
CA LYS A 132 -18.24 -7.48 9.42
C LYS A 132 -17.85 -8.66 10.29
N ARG A 133 -16.79 -9.37 9.91
CA ARG A 133 -16.33 -10.59 10.60
C ARG A 133 -15.86 -10.34 12.02
N SER A 134 -15.12 -9.25 12.25
CA SER A 134 -14.40 -9.04 13.52
C SER A 134 -15.11 -8.11 14.50
N PHE A 135 -16.06 -7.30 14.02
CA PHE A 135 -16.70 -6.24 14.81
C PHE A 135 -18.21 -6.12 14.64
N ASP A 136 -18.85 -6.97 13.83
CA ASP A 136 -20.29 -6.87 13.51
C ASP A 136 -20.67 -5.45 13.04
N ASP A 137 -19.84 -4.90 12.15
CA ASP A 137 -19.99 -3.55 11.61
C ASP A 137 -19.72 -3.53 10.11
N ALA A 138 -20.25 -2.54 9.41
CA ALA A 138 -20.14 -2.43 7.96
C ALA A 138 -19.62 -1.05 7.56
N LEU A 139 -18.89 -0.99 6.45
CA LEU A 139 -18.25 0.23 6.01
C LEU A 139 -19.25 1.34 5.63
N ILE A 140 -20.46 0.96 5.19
CA ILE A 140 -21.57 1.87 4.90
C ILE A 140 -21.97 2.74 6.09
N ASN A 141 -21.69 2.30 7.33
CA ASN A 141 -21.95 3.09 8.53
C ASN A 141 -20.91 4.18 8.80
N HIS A 142 -19.78 4.13 8.08
CA HIS A 142 -18.60 5.00 8.32
C HIS A 142 -18.25 5.88 7.13
N LEU A 143 -18.74 5.54 5.93
CA LEU A 143 -18.45 6.24 4.69
C LEU A 143 -19.75 6.64 3.97
N PRO A 144 -19.76 7.75 3.21
CA PRO A 144 -20.91 8.14 2.40
C PRO A 144 -21.16 7.09 1.30
N THR A 145 -22.37 7.00 0.75
CA THR A 145 -22.70 6.04 -0.33
C THR A 145 -21.77 6.15 -1.55
N ARG A 146 -21.23 7.35 -1.81
CA ARG A 146 -20.27 7.64 -2.88
C ARG A 146 -18.82 7.59 -2.38
N VAL A 147 -18.27 6.40 -2.20
CA VAL A 147 -16.88 6.24 -1.77
C VAL A 147 -15.94 6.03 -2.95
N LEU A 148 -16.43 5.35 -3.97
CA LEU A 148 -15.59 4.85 -5.05
C LEU A 148 -15.28 5.94 -6.08
N PRO A 149 -14.05 5.93 -6.62
CA PRO A 149 -13.57 6.98 -7.50
C PRO A 149 -14.20 6.94 -8.89
N VAL A 150 -14.45 8.13 -9.44
CA VAL A 150 -14.84 8.34 -10.84
C VAL A 150 -13.56 8.48 -11.65
N SER A 151 -13.17 7.42 -12.35
CA SER A 151 -12.04 7.47 -13.27
C SER A 151 -12.51 7.93 -14.65
N THR A 152 -11.78 8.87 -15.26
CA THR A 152 -11.97 9.23 -16.68
C THR A 152 -11.45 8.15 -17.62
N THR A 153 -10.63 7.24 -17.10
CA THR A 153 -10.08 6.10 -17.83
C THR A 153 -10.68 4.83 -17.21
N PRO A 154 -11.54 4.08 -17.92
CA PRO A 154 -12.16 2.88 -17.36
C PRO A 154 -11.11 1.90 -16.84
N PRO A 155 -11.33 1.26 -15.67
CA PRO A 155 -10.39 0.28 -15.15
C PRO A 155 -10.24 -0.88 -16.14
N VAL A 156 -9.01 -1.13 -16.59
CA VAL A 156 -8.65 -2.27 -17.43
C VAL A 156 -8.57 -3.55 -16.59
N ASN A 157 -8.92 -4.70 -17.19
CA ASN A 157 -8.80 -6.01 -16.56
C ASN A 157 -7.34 -6.29 -16.14
N ILE A 158 -7.13 -7.02 -15.03
CA ILE A 158 -5.80 -7.37 -14.49
C ILE A 158 -4.89 -8.01 -15.53
N GLU A 159 -5.45 -8.85 -16.40
CA GLU A 159 -4.72 -9.52 -17.49
C GLU A 159 -4.09 -8.49 -18.44
N VAL A 160 -4.87 -7.50 -18.86
CA VAL A 160 -4.42 -6.42 -19.75
C VAL A 160 -3.38 -5.55 -19.06
N LEU A 161 -3.54 -5.29 -17.75
CA LEU A 161 -2.57 -4.52 -16.99
C LEU A 161 -1.24 -5.25 -16.85
N MET A 162 -1.27 -6.54 -16.52
CA MET A 162 -0.06 -7.36 -16.44
C MET A 162 0.67 -7.40 -17.77
N ASP A 163 -0.06 -7.58 -18.88
CA ASP A 163 0.52 -7.55 -20.22
C ASP A 163 1.17 -6.19 -20.53
N GLN A 164 0.57 -5.08 -20.11
CA GLN A 164 1.14 -3.74 -20.26
C GLN A 164 2.41 -3.55 -19.43
N GLU A 165 2.41 -3.97 -18.17
CA GLU A 165 3.59 -3.91 -17.28
C GLU A 165 4.73 -4.77 -17.84
N TYR A 166 4.43 -6.00 -18.29
CA TYR A 166 5.41 -6.86 -18.95
C TYR A 166 5.94 -6.22 -20.23
N ALA A 167 5.06 -5.67 -21.08
CA ALA A 167 5.46 -5.00 -22.31
C ALA A 167 6.37 -3.79 -22.03
N GLN A 168 6.09 -3.01 -20.98
CA GLN A 168 6.95 -1.90 -20.55
C GLN A 168 8.31 -2.39 -20.07
N ILE A 169 8.35 -3.44 -19.23
CA ILE A 169 9.60 -4.07 -18.79
C ILE A 169 10.39 -4.57 -20.00
N THR A 170 9.75 -5.28 -20.93
CA THR A 170 10.40 -5.77 -22.16
C THR A 170 10.93 -4.62 -23.02
N ALA A 171 10.18 -3.52 -23.15
CA ALA A 171 10.62 -2.34 -23.89
C ALA A 171 11.83 -1.64 -23.23
N LEU A 172 11.91 -1.63 -21.89
CA LEU A 172 13.06 -1.11 -21.14
C LEU A 172 14.28 -2.03 -21.23
N LEU A 173 14.06 -3.34 -21.38
CA LEU A 173 15.11 -4.36 -21.51
C LEU A 173 15.55 -4.59 -22.97
N ALA A 174 14.89 -3.97 -23.95
CA ALA A 174 15.24 -4.08 -25.35
C ALA A 174 16.69 -3.60 -25.62
N PRO A 175 17.45 -4.31 -26.48
CA PRO A 175 18.85 -3.99 -26.75
C PRO A 175 18.99 -2.56 -27.29
N GLY A 176 19.92 -1.79 -26.71
CA GLY A 176 20.18 -0.38 -27.06
C GLY A 176 19.49 0.66 -26.15
N ARG A 177 18.61 0.27 -25.22
CA ARG A 177 17.94 1.20 -24.28
C ARG A 177 18.43 1.16 -22.83
N ARG A 178 19.37 0.26 -22.49
CA ARG A 178 20.09 0.37 -21.21
C ARG A 178 20.86 1.68 -21.20
N ALA A 179 20.44 2.64 -20.36
CA ALA A 179 21.30 3.75 -19.99
C ALA A 179 22.58 3.18 -19.39
N ARG A 180 23.64 3.14 -20.20
CA ARG A 180 24.98 2.87 -19.73
C ARG A 180 25.27 3.99 -18.73
N ARG A 181 25.26 3.71 -17.43
CA ARG A 181 26.09 4.46 -16.49
C ARG A 181 27.52 4.09 -16.86
N GLY A 182 27.99 4.62 -17.98
CA GLY A 182 29.40 4.58 -18.34
C GLY A 182 30.14 5.46 -17.35
N PRO A 183 31.41 5.15 -17.03
CA PRO A 183 32.24 6.08 -16.29
C PRO A 183 32.26 7.38 -17.10
N GLY A 184 31.85 8.49 -16.49
CA GLY A 184 31.88 9.79 -17.14
C GLY A 184 33.32 10.13 -17.58
N PRO A 185 33.49 10.93 -18.64
CA PRO A 185 34.82 11.29 -19.10
C PRO A 185 35.53 12.07 -17.98
N HIS A 186 36.68 11.57 -17.54
CA HIS A 186 37.62 12.29 -16.69
C HIS A 186 38.10 13.53 -17.45
N PRO A 187 37.95 14.76 -16.93
CA PRO A 187 38.52 15.94 -17.56
C PRO A 187 39.91 16.20 -16.96
N CYS A 188 40.96 15.52 -17.46
CA CYS A 188 42.36 15.89 -17.24
C CYS A 188 43.25 15.24 -18.32
N ALA A 189 43.32 15.87 -19.49
CA ALA A 189 44.41 15.66 -20.44
C ALA A 189 44.53 16.88 -21.35
N LEU A 190 45.06 17.98 -20.78
CA LEU A 190 45.62 19.11 -21.52
C LEU A 190 46.91 19.55 -20.81
N GLY A 191 48.02 19.60 -21.56
CA GLY A 191 49.39 19.96 -21.15
C GLY A 191 50.26 18.72 -20.93
N ASP A 192 51.39 18.47 -21.56
CA ASP A 192 52.36 19.26 -22.34
C ASP A 192 52.89 18.35 -23.48
N GLY A 193 53.30 18.79 -24.66
CA GLY A 193 54.36 19.77 -24.88
C GLY A 193 55.74 19.11 -24.80
N GLY A 194 56.25 18.55 -25.90
CA GLY A 194 57.70 18.49 -26.16
C GLY A 194 58.40 17.13 -26.22
N ALA A 195 58.89 16.83 -27.43
CA ALA A 195 60.30 16.57 -27.74
C ALA A 195 60.87 15.13 -27.81
N HIS A 196 61.44 14.91 -29.01
CA HIS A 196 62.63 14.11 -29.37
C HIS A 196 62.53 12.63 -29.79
N CYS A 197 62.85 12.46 -31.08
CA CYS A 197 63.54 11.39 -31.80
C CYS A 197 62.88 10.01 -31.90
#